data_AF-A0A7T8QUC3-F1
#
_entry.id   AF-A0A7T8QUC3-F1
#
_cell.length_a   1.000
_cell.length_b   1.000
_cell.length_c   1.000
_cell.angle_alpha   90.00
_cell.angle_beta   90.00
_cell.angle_gamma   90.00
#
_symmetry.space_group_name_H-M   'P 1'
#
loop_
_entity.id
_entity.type
_entity.pdbx_description
1 polymer ?
#
loop_
_entity_poly.entity_id
_entity_poly.type
_entity_poly.pdbx_seq_one_letter_code
_entity_poly.pdbx_strand_id
1 'polypeptide(L)'
;MPPYFFKPREKVDTAAYYKVLRYTVLPWLKSTYPSGNYTWIQDGAPCHTSVKVQDLCRANLADFWPTDMWPTSWRVMPARHLTQTSLTSLQQAIVEAWDNLTEEYIKKSFASV
;
A
#
# COMPACT_ATOMS: atom_id res chain seq x y z
N MET A 1 -3.01 -4.81 7.26
CA MET A 1 -3.92 -5.17 6.16
C MET A 1 -3.24 -6.25 5.36
N PRO A 2 -3.92 -7.33 4.95
CA PRO A 2 -3.35 -8.29 4.01
C PRO A 2 -3.03 -7.62 2.65
N PRO A 3 -2.07 -8.15 1.88
CA PRO A 3 -1.80 -7.66 0.53
C PRO A 3 -3.04 -7.80 -0.38
N TYR A 4 -3.28 -6.79 -1.23
CA TYR A 4 -4.28 -6.86 -2.28
C TYR A 4 -3.64 -7.29 -3.60
N PHE A 5 -4.15 -8.34 -4.23
CA PHE A 5 -3.66 -8.82 -5.51
C PHE A 5 -4.59 -8.41 -6.65
N PHE A 6 -4.05 -7.64 -7.59
CA PHE A 6 -4.71 -7.38 -8.86
C PHE A 6 -4.73 -8.64 -9.73
N LYS A 7 -5.67 -8.71 -10.68
CA LYS A 7 -5.73 -9.84 -11.60
C LYS A 7 -4.53 -9.82 -12.54
N PRO A 8 -4.09 -10.98 -13.05
CA PRO A 8 -3.03 -11.03 -14.05
C PRO A 8 -3.31 -10.10 -15.23
N ARG A 9 -2.32 -9.29 -15.59
CA ARG A 9 -2.36 -8.30 -16.69
C ARG A 9 -3.35 -7.15 -16.49
N GLU A 10 -3.92 -7.00 -15.29
CA GLU A 10 -4.74 -5.84 -14.96
C GLU A 10 -3.84 -4.60 -14.89
N LYS A 11 -4.19 -3.58 -15.68
CA LYS A 11 -3.50 -2.30 -15.63
C LYS A 11 -3.97 -1.54 -14.39
N VAL A 12 -3.03 -1.19 -13.51
CA VAL A 12 -3.32 -0.36 -12.34
C VAL A 12 -3.31 1.10 -12.77
N ASP A 13 -4.46 1.58 -13.23
CA ASP A 13 -4.71 3.00 -13.49
C ASP A 13 -5.40 3.70 -12.30
N THR A 14 -5.71 4.99 -12.46
CA THR A 14 -6.45 5.77 -11.45
C THR A 14 -7.76 5.10 -11.03
N ALA A 15 -8.51 4.50 -11.95
CA ALA A 15 -9.81 3.92 -11.64
C ALA A 15 -9.67 2.62 -10.85
N ALA A 16 -8.73 1.74 -11.25
CA ALA A 16 -8.40 0.53 -10.52
C ALA A 16 -7.90 0.86 -9.11
N TYR A 17 -6.95 1.78 -9.00
CA TYR A 17 -6.39 2.20 -7.71
C TYR A 17 -7.45 2.82 -6.79
N TYR A 18 -8.27 3.73 -7.32
CA TYR A 18 -9.36 4.36 -6.57
C TYR A 18 -10.32 3.32 -5.97
N LYS A 19 -10.66 2.26 -6.72
CA LYS A 19 -11.54 1.19 -6.23
C LYS A 19 -10.91 0.46 -5.05
N VAL A 20 -9.63 0.10 -5.15
CA VAL A 20 -8.92 -0.58 -4.05
C VAL A 20 -8.86 0.33 -2.82
N LEU A 21 -8.51 1.60 -3.00
CA LEU A 21 -8.43 2.56 -1.92
C LEU A 21 -9.80 2.75 -1.23
N ARG A 22 -10.87 2.94 -2.02
CA ARG A 22 -12.23 3.19 -1.50
C ARG A 22 -12.87 1.98 -0.85
N TYR A 23 -12.74 0.80 -1.45
CA TYR A 23 -13.53 -0.38 -1.07
C TYR A 23 -12.75 -1.40 -0.25
N THR A 24 -11.41 -1.34 -0.25
CA THR A 24 -10.57 -2.28 0.51
C THR A 24 -9.83 -1.55 1.63
N VAL A 25 -9.03 -0.54 1.28
CA VAL A 25 -8.12 0.11 2.23
C VAL A 25 -8.87 0.97 3.24
N LEU A 26 -9.75 1.85 2.76
CA LEU A 26 -10.46 2.79 3.63
C LEU A 26 -11.33 2.10 4.70
N PRO A 27 -12.15 1.07 4.37
CA PRO A 27 -12.88 0.32 5.39
C PRO A 27 -11.96 -0.37 6.40
N TRP A 28 -10.84 -0.94 5.94
CA TRP A 28 -9.87 -1.58 6.82
C TRP A 28 -9.21 -0.59 7.79
N LEU A 29 -8.81 0.58 7.30
CA LEU A 29 -8.25 1.65 8.13
C LEU A 29 -9.25 2.12 9.20
N LYS A 30 -10.50 2.38 8.82
CA LYS A 30 -11.55 2.81 9.77
C LYS A 30 -11.82 1.76 10.84
N SER A 31 -11.74 0.48 10.49
CA SER A 31 -11.92 -0.62 11.44
C SER A 31 -10.70 -0.84 12.35
N THR A 32 -9.49 -0.65 11.84
CA THR A 32 -8.25 -1.00 12.54
C THR A 32 -7.72 0.17 13.38
N TYR A 33 -7.89 1.39 12.87
CA TYR A 33 -7.45 2.64 13.51
C TYR A 33 -8.64 3.59 13.66
N PRO A 34 -9.65 3.24 14.48
CA PRO A 34 -10.88 4.02 14.61
C PRO A 34 -10.64 5.42 15.20
N SER A 35 -9.54 5.62 15.93
CA SER A 35 -9.11 6.91 16.46
C SER A 35 -8.37 7.79 15.43
N GLY A 36 -8.07 7.27 14.23
CA GLY A 36 -7.38 8.04 13.20
C GLY A 36 -5.91 8.32 13.50
N ASN A 37 -5.25 7.51 14.33
CA ASN A 37 -3.85 7.65 14.70
C ASN A 37 -2.89 7.09 13.64
N TYR A 38 -3.04 7.52 12.38
CA TYR A 38 -2.16 7.13 11.28
C TYR A 38 -2.01 8.25 10.25
N THR A 39 -0.89 8.24 9.55
CA THR A 39 -0.67 9.05 8.34
C THR A 39 -0.52 8.11 7.15
N TRP A 40 -1.31 8.33 6.11
CA TRP A 40 -1.23 7.55 4.87
C TRP A 40 -0.17 8.15 3.94
N ILE A 41 0.67 7.30 3.34
CA ILE A 41 1.75 7.72 2.46
C ILE A 41 1.73 6.89 1.15
N GLN A 42 2.03 7.52 0.02
CA GLN A 42 2.03 6.92 -1.33
C GLN A 42 3.12 7.56 -2.19
N ASP A 43 3.71 6.79 -3.11
CA ASP A 43 4.67 7.32 -4.07
C ASP A 43 4.05 8.20 -5.17
N GLY A 44 4.91 8.82 -5.97
CA GLY A 44 4.54 9.72 -7.06
C GLY A 44 3.92 9.03 -8.30
N ALA A 45 3.48 7.78 -8.23
CA ALA A 45 2.87 7.11 -9.38
C ALA A 45 1.64 7.87 -9.91
N PRO A 46 1.40 7.94 -11.24
CA PRO A 46 0.32 8.76 -11.81
C PRO A 46 -1.09 8.47 -11.25
N CYS A 47 -1.37 7.21 -10.89
CA CYS A 47 -2.66 6.85 -10.29
C CYS A 47 -2.81 7.44 -8.87
N HIS A 48 -1.74 7.49 -8.08
CA HIS A 48 -1.72 8.04 -6.73
C HIS A 48 -1.86 9.57 -6.75
N THR A 49 -1.16 10.24 -7.66
CA THR A 49 -1.15 11.71 -7.77
C THR A 49 -2.38 12.29 -8.48
N SER A 50 -3.22 11.44 -9.06
CA SER A 50 -4.44 11.89 -9.74
C SER A 50 -5.40 12.62 -8.80
N VAL A 51 -6.03 13.71 -9.31
CA VAL A 51 -6.97 14.55 -8.55
C VAL A 51 -8.03 13.70 -7.83
N LYS A 52 -8.61 12.73 -8.54
CA LYS A 52 -9.66 11.84 -8.01
C LYS A 52 -9.21 11.04 -6.78
N VAL A 53 -7.97 10.55 -6.75
CA VAL A 53 -7.43 9.78 -5.63
C VAL A 53 -7.04 10.70 -4.48
N GLN A 54 -6.41 11.83 -4.80
CA GLN A 54 -6.03 12.85 -3.83
C GLN A 54 -7.26 13.39 -3.08
N ASP A 55 -8.35 13.69 -3.79
CA ASP A 55 -9.60 14.16 -3.18
C ASP A 55 -10.23 13.08 -2.28
N LEU A 56 -10.15 11.80 -2.68
CA LEU A 56 -10.60 10.70 -1.82
C LEU A 56 -9.78 10.64 -0.53
N CYS A 57 -8.46 10.75 -0.62
CA CYS A 57 -7.57 10.76 0.54
C CYS A 57 -7.90 11.92 1.49
N ARG A 58 -7.92 13.16 0.97
CA ARG A 58 -8.20 14.37 1.77
C ARG A 58 -9.55 14.32 2.48
N ALA A 59 -10.57 13.77 1.83
CA ALA A 59 -11.92 13.76 2.38
C ALA A 59 -12.18 12.61 3.38
N ASN A 60 -11.35 11.56 3.42
CA ASN A 60 -11.69 10.32 4.14
C ASN A 60 -10.61 9.75 5.06
N LEU A 61 -9.34 10.09 4.85
CA LEU A 61 -8.24 9.60 5.67
C LEU A 61 -7.98 10.55 6.83
N ALA A 62 -7.45 10.02 7.92
CA ALA A 62 -7.18 10.81 9.13
C ALA A 62 -6.06 11.83 8.90
N ASP A 63 -4.97 11.38 8.31
CA ASP A 63 -3.87 12.21 7.82
C ASP A 63 -3.26 11.56 6.57
N PHE A 64 -2.66 12.36 5.69
CA PHE A 64 -2.14 11.92 4.41
C PHE A 64 -1.05 12.87 3.89
N TRP A 65 0.02 12.30 3.32
CA TRP A 65 1.06 13.09 2.66
C TRP A 65 0.68 13.45 1.22
N PRO A 66 0.43 14.74 0.92
CA PRO A 66 0.19 15.18 -0.44
C PRO A 66 1.40 14.95 -1.35
N THR A 67 1.14 15.01 -2.66
CA THR A 67 2.08 14.61 -3.72
C THR A 67 3.42 15.34 -3.71
N ASP A 68 3.46 16.53 -3.12
CA ASP A 68 4.64 17.39 -2.99
C ASP A 68 5.52 17.04 -1.78
N MET A 69 5.06 16.15 -0.90
CA MET A 69 5.83 15.70 0.27
C MET A 69 6.68 14.45 0.02
N TRP A 70 6.59 13.81 -1.15
CA TRP A 70 7.33 12.58 -1.44
C TRP A 70 8.72 12.87 -2.05
N PRO A 71 9.86 12.61 -1.36
CA PRO A 71 11.17 12.76 -1.97
C PRO A 71 11.36 11.94 -3.25
N THR A 72 12.09 12.48 -4.21
CA THR A 72 12.31 11.87 -5.54
C THR A 72 13.18 10.61 -5.52
N SER A 73 13.83 10.28 -4.39
CA SER A 73 14.81 9.20 -4.30
C SER A 73 14.61 8.34 -3.05
N TRP A 74 13.69 7.37 -3.10
CA TRP A 74 13.53 6.39 -2.02
C TRP A 74 14.02 5.04 -2.54
N ARG A 75 14.84 4.36 -1.74
CA ARG A 75 15.33 3.01 -2.07
C ARG A 75 14.18 2.02 -2.02
N VAL A 76 13.94 1.35 -3.14
CA VAL A 76 13.11 0.14 -3.19
C VAL A 76 13.78 -0.93 -2.32
N MET A 77 13.05 -1.51 -1.37
CA MET A 77 13.54 -2.66 -0.60
C MET A 77 13.92 -3.80 -1.55
N PRO A 78 15.09 -4.45 -1.37
CA PRO A 78 15.47 -5.57 -2.23
C PRO A 78 14.43 -6.68 -2.10
N ALA A 79 13.82 -7.05 -3.23
CA ALA A 79 12.88 -8.16 -3.29
C ALA A 79 13.58 -9.44 -2.85
N ARG A 80 13.01 -10.16 -1.88
CA ARG A 80 13.42 -11.54 -1.61
C ARG A 80 13.10 -12.36 -2.87
N HIS A 81 14.08 -13.07 -3.41
CA HIS A 81 13.84 -13.95 -4.54
C HIS A 81 12.95 -15.10 -4.07
N LEU A 82 11.71 -15.10 -4.54
CA LEU A 82 10.75 -16.16 -4.31
C LEU A 82 10.73 -17.05 -5.57
N THR A 83 11.07 -18.33 -5.43
CA THR A 83 11.15 -19.28 -6.55
C THR A 83 9.88 -20.14 -6.61
N GLN A 84 8.74 -19.55 -6.97
CA GLN A 84 7.49 -20.29 -7.16
C GLN A 84 7.20 -20.56 -8.63
N THR A 85 6.65 -21.74 -8.89
CA THR A 85 6.34 -22.26 -10.22
C THR A 85 4.94 -21.89 -10.71
N SER A 86 4.11 -21.24 -9.89
CA SER A 86 2.75 -20.81 -10.25
C SER A 86 2.38 -19.49 -9.59
N LEU A 87 1.43 -18.76 -10.20
CA LEU A 87 0.88 -17.52 -9.62
C LEU A 87 0.24 -17.78 -8.25
N THR A 88 -0.51 -18.88 -8.10
CA THR A 88 -1.19 -19.23 -6.84
C THR A 88 -0.20 -19.47 -5.72
N SER A 89 0.84 -20.28 -5.97
CA SER A 89 1.88 -20.54 -4.96
C SER A 89 2.69 -19.29 -4.64
N LEU A 90 2.91 -18.39 -5.61
CA LEU A 90 3.53 -17.09 -5.36
C LEU A 90 2.67 -16.20 -4.45
N GLN A 91 1.36 -16.07 -4.75
CA GLN A 91 0.44 -15.28 -3.92
C GLN A 91 0.37 -15.82 -2.50
N GLN A 92 0.28 -17.14 -2.33
CA GLN A 92 0.29 -17.79 -1.03
C GLN A 92 1.61 -17.52 -0.27
N ALA A 93 2.75 -17.67 -0.93
CA ALA A 93 4.05 -17.40 -0.31
C ALA A 93 4.20 -15.93 0.11
N ILE A 94 3.63 -14.98 -0.65
CA ILE A 94 3.61 -13.56 -0.27
C ILE A 94 2.74 -13.34 0.96
N VAL A 95 1.57 -13.98 1.05
CA VAL A 95 0.69 -13.90 2.23
C VAL A 95 1.38 -14.49 3.46
N GLU A 96 1.96 -15.69 3.34
CA GLU A 96 2.71 -16.33 4.43
C GLU A 96 3.90 -15.47 4.87
N ALA A 97 4.64 -14.88 3.94
CA ALA A 97 5.74 -13.98 4.26
C ALA A 97 5.25 -12.71 4.97
N TRP A 98 4.10 -12.16 4.54
CA TRP A 98 3.46 -11.00 5.13
C TRP A 98 3.00 -11.25 6.57
N ASP A 99 2.34 -12.38 6.82
CA ASP A 99 1.82 -12.75 8.14
C ASP A 99 2.94 -13.05 9.15
N ASN A 100 4.12 -13.42 8.66
CA ASN A 100 5.31 -13.66 9.48
C ASN A 100 6.17 -12.39 9.73
N LEU A 101 5.77 -11.22 9.24
CA LEU A 101 6.47 -9.96 9.53
C LEU A 101 6.27 -9.56 11.00
N THR A 102 7.37 -9.40 11.74
CA THR A 102 7.31 -8.95 13.13
C THR A 102 7.19 -7.43 13.21
N GLU A 103 6.52 -6.94 14.25
CA GLU A 103 6.42 -5.50 14.54
C GLU A 103 7.81 -4.86 14.70
N GLU A 104 8.75 -5.58 15.32
CA GLU A 104 10.14 -5.15 15.47
C GLU A 104 10.82 -4.94 14.10
N TYR A 105 10.65 -5.87 13.16
CA TYR A 105 11.19 -5.76 11.81
C TYR A 105 10.61 -4.54 11.07
N ILE A 106 9.30 -4.34 11.19
CA ILE A 106 8.61 -3.20 10.58
C ILE A 106 9.15 -1.89 11.16
N LYS A 107 9.22 -1.75 12.49
CA LYS A 107 9.73 -0.55 13.17
C LYS A 107 11.17 -0.21 12.78
N LYS A 108 12.06 -1.22 12.73
CA LYS A 108 13.45 -1.03 12.29
C LYS A 108 13.55 -0.51 10.86
N SER A 109 12.65 -0.97 9.98
CA SER A 109 12.62 -0.54 8.58
C SER A 109 12.20 0.92 8.42
N PHE A 110 11.33 1.44 9.30
CA PHE A 110 10.97 2.86 9.32
C PHE A 110 12.06 3.75 9.95
N ALA A 111 12.80 3.24 10.94
CA ALA A 111 13.89 3.98 11.58
C ALA A 111 15.12 4.19 10.67
N SER A 112 15.19 3.47 9.54
CA SER A 112 16.27 3.59 8.56
C SER A 112 15.96 4.53 7.38
N VAL A 113 14.80 5.20 7.41
CA VAL A 113 14.36 6.21 6.43
C VAL A 113 14.60 7.60 7.01
#